data_AF-A0A2E5G2A3-F1
#
_entry.id   AF-A0A2E5G2A3-F1
#
_cell.length_a   1.000
_cell.length_b   1.000
_cell.length_c   1.000
_cell.angle_alpha   90.00
_cell.angle_beta   90.00
_cell.angle_gamma   90.00
#
_symmetry.space_group_name_H-M   'P 1'
#
loop_
_entity.id
_entity.type
_entity.pdbx_description
1 polymer ?
#
loop_
_entity_poly.entity_id
_entity_poly.type
_entity_poly.pdbx_seq_one_letter_code
_entity_poly.pdbx_strand_id
1 'polypeptide(L)'
;MTKAKQQTEQQKAIAAVYELLKTRAIHPSGKFDKGGRWFPCEANADLVGHIRSPSRSWPYSYLKACRSKKFVKAVAEKYNAQTVEELKAKI
;
A
#
# COMPACT_ATOMS: atom_id res chain seq x y z
N MET A 1 -25.01 2.66 10.40
CA MET A 1 -23.92 2.12 11.25
C MET A 1 -23.35 3.26 12.10
N THR A 2 -22.94 3.00 13.33
CA THR A 2 -22.26 4.00 14.17
C THR A 2 -20.81 4.20 13.70
N LYS A 3 -20.26 5.40 13.86
CA LYS A 3 -18.86 5.73 13.47
C LYS A 3 -17.84 4.77 14.08
N ALA A 4 -18.05 4.35 15.34
CA ALA A 4 -17.18 3.40 16.03
C ALA A 4 -17.14 2.01 15.35
N LYS A 5 -18.29 1.54 14.85
CA LYS A 5 -18.37 0.25 14.15
C LYS A 5 -17.60 0.31 12.82
N GLN A 6 -17.77 1.38 12.05
CA GLN A 6 -17.06 1.61 10.79
C GLN A 6 -15.55 1.68 11.00
N GLN A 7 -15.09 2.42 12.01
CA GLN A 7 -13.67 2.53 12.32
C GLN A 7 -13.06 1.17 12.73
N THR A 8 -13.81 0.33 13.43
CA THR A 8 -13.37 -1.02 13.80
C THR A 8 -13.27 -1.94 12.57
N GLU A 9 -14.23 -1.84 11.64
CA GLU A 9 -14.21 -2.60 10.38
C GLU A 9 -13.04 -2.19 9.49
N GLN A 10 -12.79 -0.88 9.33
CA GLN A 10 -11.66 -0.37 8.56
C GLN A 10 -10.32 -0.84 9.14
N GLN A 11 -10.16 -0.86 10.47
CA GLN A 11 -8.95 -1.37 11.11
C GLN A 11 -8.71 -2.86 10.83
N LYS A 12 -9.79 -3.67 10.83
CA LYS A 12 -9.71 -5.09 10.46
C LYS A 12 -9.32 -5.25 9.00
N ALA A 13 -9.89 -4.44 8.10
CA ALA A 13 -9.56 -4.47 6.68
C ALA A 13 -8.09 -4.10 6.42
N ILE A 14 -7.58 -3.04 7.07
CA ILE A 14 -6.16 -2.65 7.00
C ILE A 14 -5.26 -3.79 7.48
N ALA A 15 -5.59 -4.44 8.59
CA ALA A 15 -4.80 -5.55 9.13
C ALA A 15 -4.76 -6.75 8.17
N ALA A 16 -5.90 -7.12 7.59
CA ALA A 16 -5.99 -8.22 6.63
C ALA A 16 -5.15 -7.96 5.37
N VAL A 17 -5.30 -6.76 4.77
CA VAL A 17 -4.56 -6.38 3.55
C VAL A 17 -3.05 -6.30 3.80
N TYR A 18 -2.65 -5.81 4.96
CA TYR A 18 -1.24 -5.81 5.37
C TYR A 18 -0.66 -7.24 5.44
N GLU A 19 -1.37 -8.19 6.04
CA GLU A 19 -0.88 -9.58 6.10
C GLU A 19 -0.82 -10.22 4.70
N LEU A 20 -1.77 -9.92 3.79
CA LEU A 20 -1.70 -10.36 2.40
C LEU A 20 -0.46 -9.80 1.66
N LEU A 21 -0.11 -8.54 1.89
CA LEU A 21 1.09 -7.93 1.32
C LEU A 21 2.39 -8.51 1.89
N LYS A 22 2.41 -8.76 3.20
CA LYS A 22 3.54 -9.32 3.94
C LYS A 22 3.83 -10.76 3.50
N THR A 23 2.79 -11.57 3.34
CA THR A 23 2.87 -12.95 2.81
C THR A 23 3.03 -13.02 1.30
N ARG A 24 2.97 -11.86 0.60
CA ARG A 24 3.05 -11.75 -0.87
C ARG A 24 1.91 -12.48 -1.60
N ALA A 25 0.76 -12.65 -0.94
CA ALA A 25 -0.47 -13.13 -1.59
C ALA A 25 -1.06 -12.08 -2.54
N ILE A 26 -0.77 -10.79 -2.30
CA ILE A 26 -1.05 -9.68 -3.22
C ILE A 26 0.19 -8.78 -3.35
N HIS A 27 0.20 -7.94 -4.38
CA HIS A 27 1.31 -7.04 -4.68
C HIS A 27 0.80 -5.60 -4.86
N PRO A 28 1.54 -4.59 -4.39
CA PRO A 28 1.25 -3.21 -4.71
C PRO A 28 1.33 -2.96 -6.22
N SER A 29 0.47 -2.11 -6.73
CA SER A 29 0.47 -1.72 -8.14
C SER A 29 1.71 -0.87 -8.46
N GLY A 30 2.42 -1.22 -9.53
CA GLY A 30 3.65 -0.54 -9.93
C GLY A 30 4.37 -1.25 -11.07
N LYS A 31 5.53 -0.71 -11.43
CA LYS A 31 6.34 -1.19 -12.57
C LYS A 31 7.82 -1.24 -12.24
N PHE A 32 8.53 -2.14 -12.92
CA PHE A 32 9.98 -2.14 -12.94
C PHE A 32 10.47 -1.35 -14.14
N ASP A 33 11.53 -0.58 -13.96
CA ASP A 33 12.26 0.02 -15.08
C ASP A 33 13.29 -0.97 -15.66
N LYS A 34 13.98 -0.57 -16.75
CA LYS A 34 15.04 -1.39 -17.37
C LYS A 34 16.23 -1.68 -16.43
N GLY A 35 16.40 -0.92 -15.36
CA GLY A 35 17.44 -1.09 -14.36
C GLY A 35 17.03 -1.97 -13.18
N GLY A 36 15.84 -2.60 -13.22
CA GLY A 36 15.32 -3.45 -12.15
C GLY A 36 14.82 -2.69 -10.92
N ARG A 37 14.68 -1.35 -11.01
CA ARG A 37 14.14 -0.52 -9.92
C ARG A 37 12.61 -0.55 -9.98
N TRP A 38 11.97 -0.79 -8.85
CA TRP A 38 10.51 -0.80 -8.76
C TRP A 38 9.99 0.57 -8.36
N PHE A 39 8.98 1.05 -9.09
CA PHE A 39 8.26 2.29 -8.81
C PHE A 39 6.77 2.01 -8.66
N PRO A 40 6.08 2.66 -7.71
CA PRO A 40 4.63 2.55 -7.54
C PRO A 40 3.91 3.14 -8.75
N CYS A 41 2.62 2.80 -8.91
CA CYS A 41 1.76 3.52 -9.85
C CYS A 41 1.60 5.00 -9.41
N GLU A 42 1.30 5.88 -10.36
CA GLU A 42 1.14 7.32 -10.12
C GLU A 42 0.10 7.61 -9.02
N ALA A 43 -0.96 6.79 -8.94
CA ALA A 43 -2.04 6.95 -7.97
C ALA A 43 -1.59 6.82 -6.51
N ASN A 44 -0.48 6.11 -6.24
CA ASN A 44 0.03 5.87 -4.89
C ASN A 44 1.46 6.40 -4.70
N ALA A 45 2.03 7.08 -5.70
CA ALA A 45 3.41 7.56 -5.68
C ALA A 45 3.66 8.62 -4.60
N ASP A 46 2.68 9.51 -4.39
CA ASP A 46 2.68 10.54 -3.34
C ASP A 46 2.78 9.94 -1.93
N LEU A 47 2.18 8.77 -1.69
CA LEU A 47 2.19 8.11 -0.38
C LEU A 47 3.59 7.60 0.04
N VAL A 48 4.51 7.45 -0.91
CA VAL A 48 5.88 6.97 -0.67
C VAL A 48 6.96 7.94 -1.14
N GLY A 49 6.60 9.11 -1.64
CA GLY A 49 7.55 10.11 -2.13
C GLY A 49 8.56 10.61 -1.09
N HIS A 50 8.20 10.52 0.20
CA HIS A 50 9.09 10.85 1.33
C HIS A 50 10.15 9.78 1.63
N ILE A 51 10.07 8.59 1.01
CA ILE A 51 11.05 7.52 1.15
C ILE A 51 12.20 7.75 0.16
N ARG A 52 13.39 7.20 0.45
CA ARG A 52 14.51 7.18 -0.50
C ARG A 52 14.06 6.60 -1.84
N SER A 53 14.30 7.35 -2.92
CA SER A 53 14.03 6.88 -4.28
C SER A 53 14.82 5.60 -4.63
N PRO A 54 14.21 4.67 -5.38
CA PRO A 54 14.88 3.49 -5.88
C PRO A 54 16.17 3.85 -6.63
N SER A 55 17.25 3.14 -6.31
CA SER A 55 18.53 3.27 -6.99
C SER A 55 19.07 1.89 -7.36
N ARG A 56 20.19 1.83 -8.09
CA ARG A 56 20.81 0.54 -8.47
C ARG A 56 21.14 -0.33 -7.25
N SER A 57 21.62 0.28 -6.17
CA SER A 57 21.95 -0.42 -4.91
C SER A 57 20.72 -0.69 -4.04
N TRP A 58 19.63 0.06 -4.24
CA TRP A 58 18.40 -0.05 -3.44
C TRP A 58 17.16 -0.08 -4.34
N PRO A 59 16.99 -1.11 -5.20
CA PRO A 59 15.97 -1.09 -6.25
C PRO A 59 14.53 -1.19 -5.73
N TYR A 60 14.35 -1.63 -4.48
CA TYR A 60 13.04 -1.94 -3.90
C TYR A 60 12.65 -1.01 -2.74
N SER A 61 13.27 0.17 -2.61
CA SER A 61 12.97 1.11 -1.51
C SER A 61 11.48 1.43 -1.42
N TYR A 62 10.85 1.80 -2.54
CA TYR A 62 9.40 2.06 -2.60
C TYR A 62 8.56 0.80 -2.43
N LEU A 63 8.93 -0.31 -3.07
CA LEU A 63 8.19 -1.57 -2.94
C LEU A 63 8.10 -2.05 -1.49
N LYS A 64 9.19 -1.90 -0.73
CA LYS A 64 9.21 -2.20 0.71
C LYS A 64 8.27 -1.28 1.49
N ALA A 65 8.25 0.01 1.17
CA ALA A 65 7.33 0.97 1.79
C ALA A 65 5.86 0.64 1.49
N CYS A 66 5.52 0.30 0.24
CA CYS A 66 4.18 -0.10 -0.18
C CYS A 66 3.67 -1.40 0.45
N ARG A 67 4.53 -2.20 1.09
CA ARG A 67 4.13 -3.40 1.84
C ARG A 67 3.93 -3.16 3.34
N SER A 68 4.12 -1.93 3.80
CA SER A 68 3.99 -1.61 5.22
C SER A 68 2.53 -1.37 5.63
N LYS A 69 2.21 -1.64 6.89
CA LYS A 69 0.90 -1.29 7.46
C LYS A 69 0.63 0.23 7.39
N LYS A 70 1.67 1.06 7.49
CA LYS A 70 1.57 2.52 7.35
C LYS A 70 1.06 2.92 5.96
N PHE A 71 1.56 2.27 4.91
CA PHE A 71 1.08 2.50 3.55
C PHE A 71 -0.39 2.09 3.39
N VAL A 72 -0.78 0.89 3.84
CA VAL A 72 -2.18 0.43 3.75
C VAL A 72 -3.14 1.40 4.47
N LYS A 73 -2.74 1.92 5.63
CA LYS A 73 -3.51 2.95 6.34
C LYS A 73 -3.64 4.24 5.51
N ALA A 74 -2.56 4.72 4.92
CA ALA A 74 -2.58 5.92 4.09
C ALA A 74 -3.45 5.75 2.83
N VAL A 75 -3.45 4.56 2.21
CA VAL A 75 -4.36 4.22 1.11
C VAL A 75 -5.82 4.23 1.59
N ALA A 76 -6.12 3.63 2.74
CA ALA A 76 -7.47 3.65 3.32
C ALA A 76 -8.00 5.07 3.52
N GLU A 77 -7.15 5.95 4.06
CA GLU A 77 -7.46 7.37 4.29
C GLU A 77 -7.65 8.13 2.95
N LYS A 78 -6.72 7.96 2.01
CA LYS A 78 -6.74 8.64 0.71
C LYS A 78 -8.00 8.33 -0.12
N TYR A 79 -8.43 7.07 -0.12
CA TYR A 79 -9.58 6.62 -0.92
C TYR A 79 -10.86 6.43 -0.11
N ASN A 80 -10.84 6.76 1.19
CA ASN A 80 -11.94 6.49 2.12
C ASN A 80 -12.43 5.02 2.09
N ALA A 81 -11.52 4.07 1.83
CA ALA A 81 -11.84 2.65 1.70
C ALA A 81 -12.09 2.03 3.09
N GLN A 82 -13.16 1.25 3.20
CA GLN A 82 -13.63 0.67 4.46
C GLN A 82 -13.50 -0.86 4.48
N THR A 83 -13.61 -1.51 3.33
CA THR A 83 -13.59 -2.98 3.20
C THR A 83 -12.25 -3.51 2.67
N VAL A 84 -12.04 -4.82 2.80
CA VAL A 84 -10.82 -5.49 2.31
C VAL A 84 -10.77 -5.41 0.78
N GLU A 85 -11.90 -5.56 0.12
CA GLU A 85 -12.05 -5.59 -1.33
C GLU A 85 -11.75 -4.20 -1.93
N GLU A 86 -12.31 -3.15 -1.35
CA GLU A 86 -12.03 -1.75 -1.72
C GLU A 86 -10.55 -1.43 -1.55
N LEU A 87 -9.96 -1.81 -0.41
CA LEU A 87 -8.55 -1.58 -0.15
C LEU A 87 -7.68 -2.31 -1.16
N LYS A 88 -7.91 -3.62 -1.39
CA LYS A 88 -7.16 -4.41 -2.37
C LYS A 88 -7.19 -3.79 -3.76
N ALA A 89 -8.31 -3.20 -4.17
CA ALA A 89 -8.44 -2.55 -5.47
C ALA A 89 -7.62 -1.25 -5.59
N LYS A 90 -7.14 -0.69 -4.47
CA LYS A 90 -6.37 0.57 -4.39
C LYS A 90 -4.90 0.39 -3.98
N ILE A 91 -4.45 -0.84 -3.77
CA ILE A 91 -3.07 -1.18 -3.37
C ILE A 91 -2.09 -1.11 -4.54
#